data_AF-A0A918B2W1-F1
#
_entry.id   AF-A0A918B2W1-F1
#
_cell.length_a   1.000
_cell.length_b   1.000
_cell.length_c   1.000
_cell.angle_alpha   90.00
_cell.angle_beta   90.00
_cell.angle_gamma   90.00
#
_symmetry.space_group_name_H-M   'P 1'
#
loop_
_entity.id
_entity.type
_entity.pdbx_description
1 polymer ?
#
loop_
_entity_poly.entity_id
_entity_poly.type
_entity_poly.pdbx_seq_one_letter_code
_entity_poly.pdbx_strand_id
1 'polypeptide(L)'
;MMSEWEGYWTAAHAAVENEDAELLARLLSQGADPNETCQGMTLLTHAIDAEGDGAVQSGHPLTVHTTAVLLAFGADPKLVDPAGRTPTEVARRHGHTMAEGLLQAHLAKAR
;
A
#
# COMPACT_ATOMS: atom_id res chain seq x y z
N MET A 1 14.01 -21.93 12.75
CA MET A 1 15.04 -21.47 11.80
C MET A 1 14.45 -20.25 11.11
N MET A 2 14.62 -19.09 11.71
CA MET A 2 14.14 -17.80 11.21
C MET A 2 15.17 -17.33 10.19
N SER A 3 14.79 -17.28 8.91
CA SER A 3 15.69 -16.94 7.81
C SER A 3 16.05 -15.46 7.87
N GLU A 4 17.22 -15.11 7.34
CA GLU A 4 17.92 -13.82 7.41
C GLU A 4 17.21 -12.64 6.69
N TRP A 5 15.89 -12.64 6.63
CA TRP A 5 15.05 -11.65 5.94
C TRP A 5 14.20 -10.79 6.88
N GLU A 6 14.20 -11.06 8.20
CA GLU A 6 13.40 -10.32 9.19
C GLU A 6 13.89 -8.89 9.51
N GLY A 7 14.79 -8.32 8.71
CA GLY A 7 15.32 -6.97 8.92
C GLY A 7 14.99 -5.97 7.80
N TYR A 8 14.29 -6.37 6.74
CA TYR A 8 14.17 -5.56 5.51
C TYR A 8 12.97 -4.60 5.53
N TRP A 9 11.88 -4.99 6.21
CA TRP A 9 10.62 -4.26 6.24
C TRP A 9 10.27 -3.81 7.66
N THR A 10 9.63 -2.65 7.78
CA THR A 10 8.91 -2.30 9.02
C THR A 10 7.74 -3.26 9.24
N ALA A 11 7.18 -3.29 10.45
CA ALA A 11 6.01 -4.12 10.72
C ALA A 11 4.81 -3.80 9.80
N ALA A 12 4.58 -2.52 9.48
CA ALA A 12 3.47 -2.15 8.59
C ALA A 12 3.79 -2.50 7.13
N HIS A 13 5.04 -2.35 6.67
CA HIS A 13 5.43 -2.84 5.34
C HIS A 13 5.31 -4.37 5.23
N ALA A 14 5.66 -5.12 6.28
CA ALA A 14 5.47 -6.57 6.30
C ALA A 14 3.98 -6.94 6.24
N ALA A 15 3.11 -6.21 6.95
CA ALA A 15 1.66 -6.42 6.85
C ALA A 15 1.14 -6.12 5.42
N VAL A 16 1.64 -5.06 4.78
CA VAL A 16 1.32 -4.73 3.39
C VAL A 16 1.77 -5.81 2.40
N GLU A 17 3.02 -6.27 2.51
CA GLU A 17 3.59 -7.33 1.65
C GLU A 17 2.75 -8.62 1.71
N ASN A 18 2.18 -8.93 2.87
CA ASN A 18 1.34 -10.12 3.08
C ASN A 18 -0.15 -9.87 2.80
N GLU A 19 -0.53 -8.69 2.29
CA GLU A 19 -1.92 -8.23 2.14
C GLU A 19 -2.78 -8.36 3.42
N ASP A 20 -2.14 -8.30 4.61
CA ASP A 20 -2.80 -8.45 5.91
C ASP A 20 -3.40 -7.13 6.39
N ALA A 21 -4.60 -6.84 5.86
CA ALA A 21 -5.33 -5.62 6.17
C ALA A 21 -5.71 -5.49 7.66
N GLU A 22 -5.91 -6.61 8.38
CA GLU A 22 -6.26 -6.59 9.80
C GLU A 22 -5.06 -6.19 10.65
N LEU A 23 -3.90 -6.81 10.42
CA LEU A 23 -2.66 -6.43 11.10
C LEU A 23 -2.28 -4.99 10.76
N LEU A 24 -2.39 -4.59 9.49
CA LEU A 24 -2.12 -3.22 9.07
C LEU A 24 -3.01 -2.21 9.81
N ALA A 25 -4.32 -2.44 9.85
CA ALA A 25 -5.25 -1.57 10.58
C ALA A 25 -4.92 -1.49 12.08
N ARG A 26 -4.52 -2.62 12.69
CA ARG A 26 -4.09 -2.65 14.09
C ARG A 26 -2.83 -1.82 14.32
N LEU A 27 -1.81 -1.95 13.47
CA LEU A 27 -0.57 -1.18 13.58
C LEU A 27 -0.82 0.32 13.42
N LEU A 28 -1.63 0.72 12.44
CA LEU A 28 -2.02 2.13 12.24
C LEU A 28 -2.81 2.68 13.44
N SER A 29 -3.73 1.88 14.00
CA SER A 29 -4.47 2.27 15.21
C SER A 29 -3.59 2.45 16.46
N GLN A 30 -2.41 1.82 16.47
CA GLN A 30 -1.40 1.96 17.52
C GLN A 30 -0.42 3.12 17.26
N GLY A 31 -0.62 3.89 16.20
CA GLY A 31 0.17 5.09 15.89
C GLY A 31 1.30 4.86 14.91
N ALA A 32 1.33 3.74 14.17
CA ALA A 32 2.19 3.64 12.99
C ALA A 32 1.83 4.75 11.99
N ASP A 33 2.84 5.38 11.39
CA ASP A 33 2.64 6.48 10.45
C ASP A 33 2.14 5.91 9.10
N PRO A 34 0.93 6.27 8.63
CA PRO A 34 0.42 5.80 7.34
C PRO A 34 1.26 6.26 6.13
N ASN A 35 2.14 7.26 6.33
CA ASN A 35 3.06 7.77 5.32
C ASN A 35 4.51 7.31 5.54
N GLU A 36 4.75 6.35 6.45
CA GLU A 36 6.10 5.86 6.65
C GLU A 36 6.67 5.30 5.35
N THR A 37 7.99 5.35 5.27
CA THR A 37 8.73 4.78 4.16
C THR A 37 9.68 3.71 4.64
N CYS A 38 9.72 2.61 3.91
CA CYS A 38 10.73 1.60 4.04
C CYS A 38 11.38 1.41 2.68
N GLN A 39 12.69 1.65 2.62
CA GLN A 39 13.47 1.58 1.37
C GLN A 39 13.00 2.53 0.27
N GLY A 40 12.53 3.69 0.72
CA GLY A 40 11.99 4.73 -0.14
C GLY A 40 10.58 4.45 -0.66
N MET A 41 10.01 3.26 -0.46
CA MET A 41 8.60 3.02 -0.76
C MET A 41 7.74 3.51 0.37
N THR A 42 6.66 4.23 0.06
CA THR A 42 5.59 4.51 1.02
C THR A 42 4.73 3.26 1.22
N LEU A 43 4.04 3.16 2.36
CA LEU A 43 3.05 2.10 2.58
C LEU A 43 1.99 2.08 1.46
N LEU A 44 1.52 3.25 1.01
CA LEU A 44 0.45 3.34 0.00
C LEU A 44 0.91 2.85 -1.38
N THR A 45 2.11 3.23 -1.82
CA THR A 45 2.66 2.72 -3.08
C THR A 45 2.98 1.24 -3.01
N HIS A 46 3.44 0.76 -1.84
CA HIS A 46 3.74 -0.66 -1.62
C HIS A 46 2.46 -1.50 -1.66
N ALA A 47 1.36 -1.04 -1.05
CA ALA A 47 0.08 -1.74 -1.06
C ALA A 47 -0.47 -1.95 -2.46
N ILE A 48 -0.46 -0.90 -3.29
CA ILE A 48 -0.94 -0.99 -4.67
C ILE A 48 -0.07 -1.94 -5.50
N ASP A 49 1.25 -1.95 -5.27
CA ASP A 49 2.18 -2.84 -5.96
C ASP A 49 1.98 -4.29 -5.53
N ALA A 50 1.89 -4.56 -4.21
CA ALA A 50 1.68 -5.89 -3.65
C ALA A 50 0.32 -6.48 -4.05
N GLU A 51 -0.78 -5.72 -3.97
CA GLU A 51 -2.11 -6.17 -4.43
C GLU A 51 -2.12 -6.49 -5.94
N GLY A 52 -1.38 -5.72 -6.74
CA GLY A 52 -1.23 -5.92 -8.18
C GLY A 52 -0.42 -7.18 -8.50
N ASP A 53 0.78 -7.30 -7.94
CA ASP A 53 1.67 -8.43 -8.13
C ASP A 53 1.08 -9.73 -7.56
N GLY A 54 0.49 -9.68 -6.37
CA GLY A 54 -0.17 -10.80 -5.71
C GLY A 54 -1.29 -11.39 -6.54
N ALA A 55 -2.12 -10.55 -7.19
CA ALA A 55 -3.16 -11.01 -8.11
C ALA A 55 -2.58 -11.74 -9.33
N VAL A 56 -1.51 -11.21 -9.93
CA VAL A 56 -0.85 -11.84 -11.09
C VAL A 56 -0.19 -13.17 -10.71
N GLN A 57 0.52 -13.21 -9.59
CA GLN A 57 1.30 -14.37 -9.16
C GLN A 57 0.42 -15.52 -8.65
N SER A 58 -0.63 -15.19 -7.90
CA SER A 58 -1.53 -16.20 -7.32
C SER A 58 -2.67 -16.60 -8.26
N GLY A 59 -3.00 -15.77 -9.25
CA GLY A 59 -4.20 -15.93 -10.09
C GLY A 59 -5.51 -15.61 -9.37
N HIS A 60 -5.45 -15.15 -8.12
CA HIS A 60 -6.62 -14.67 -7.40
C HIS A 60 -7.08 -13.31 -7.92
N PRO A 61 -8.37 -12.97 -7.73
CA PRO A 61 -8.86 -11.64 -8.07
C PRO A 61 -8.08 -10.55 -7.32
N LEU A 62 -7.79 -9.47 -8.04
CA LEU A 62 -7.19 -8.26 -7.50
C LEU A 62 -8.00 -7.71 -6.32
N THR A 63 -7.32 -7.40 -5.21
CA THR A 63 -7.93 -6.85 -4.00
C THR A 63 -7.58 -5.36 -3.82
N VAL A 64 -8.16 -4.70 -2.81
CA VAL A 64 -7.88 -3.27 -2.53
C VAL A 64 -7.88 -2.97 -1.02
N HIS A 65 -7.73 -4.01 -0.19
CA HIS A 65 -7.98 -3.90 1.24
C HIS A 65 -6.91 -3.07 1.96
N THR A 66 -5.63 -3.31 1.68
CA THR A 66 -4.53 -2.59 2.35
C THR A 66 -4.47 -1.15 1.83
N THR A 67 -4.70 -0.95 0.52
CA THR A 67 -4.87 0.38 -0.07
C THR A 67 -6.00 1.17 0.60
N ALA A 68 -7.17 0.56 0.79
CA ALA A 68 -8.31 1.21 1.43
C ALA A 68 -8.06 1.54 2.91
N VAL A 69 -7.42 0.63 3.65
CA VAL A 69 -7.04 0.85 5.06
C VAL A 69 -6.10 2.06 5.18
N LEU A 70 -5.04 2.12 4.37
CA LEU A 70 -4.07 3.22 4.43
C LEU A 70 -4.72 4.57 4.15
N LEU A 71 -5.58 4.66 3.13
CA LEU A 71 -6.31 5.87 2.81
C LEU A 71 -7.28 6.28 3.94
N ALA A 72 -7.95 5.32 4.58
CA ALA A 72 -8.82 5.58 5.71
C ALA A 72 -8.06 6.14 6.93
N PHE A 73 -6.80 5.74 7.12
CA PHE A 73 -5.92 6.26 8.17
C PHE A 73 -5.15 7.53 7.77
N GLY A 74 -5.38 8.08 6.57
CA GLY A 74 -4.82 9.36 6.15
C GLY A 74 -3.48 9.29 5.44
N ALA A 75 -3.15 8.15 4.82
CA ALA A 75 -2.04 8.10 3.88
C ALA A 75 -2.23 9.15 2.76
N ASP A 76 -1.18 9.90 2.46
CA ASP A 76 -1.18 10.97 1.46
C ASP A 76 -1.06 10.35 0.05
N PRO A 77 -2.11 10.44 -0.78
CA PRO A 77 -2.11 9.87 -2.13
C PRO A 77 -1.21 10.62 -3.12
N LYS A 78 -0.46 11.64 -2.69
CA LYS A 78 0.47 12.41 -3.52
C LYS A 78 1.93 12.02 -3.33
N LEU A 79 2.26 11.24 -2.30
CA LEU A 79 3.64 10.83 -2.06
C LEU A 79 4.10 9.82 -3.11
N VAL A 80 5.23 10.13 -3.75
CA VAL A 80 5.79 9.32 -4.83
C VAL A 80 6.70 8.22 -4.31
N ASP A 81 6.79 7.13 -5.08
CA ASP A 81 7.72 6.04 -4.81
C ASP A 81 9.19 6.40 -5.20
N PRO A 82 10.17 5.50 -5.01
CA PRO A 82 11.58 5.78 -5.35
C PRO A 82 11.84 6.10 -6.82
N ALA A 83 10.96 5.67 -7.73
CA ALA A 83 11.05 5.95 -9.15
C ALA A 83 10.34 7.27 -9.53
N GLY A 84 9.85 8.02 -8.55
CA GLY A 84 9.11 9.27 -8.75
C GLY A 84 7.68 9.06 -9.23
N ARG A 85 7.13 7.85 -9.11
CA ARG A 85 5.77 7.52 -9.55
C ARG A 85 4.78 7.82 -8.44
N THR A 86 3.71 8.51 -8.77
CA THR A 86 2.55 8.71 -7.88
C THR A 86 1.82 7.40 -7.64
N PRO A 87 1.07 7.26 -6.53
CA PRO A 87 0.23 6.08 -6.28
C PRO A 87 -0.75 5.80 -7.42
N THR A 88 -1.27 6.84 -8.08
CA THR A 88 -2.17 6.69 -9.24
C THR A 88 -1.44 6.09 -10.46
N GLU A 89 -0.19 6.47 -10.71
CA GLU A 89 0.61 5.89 -11.81
C GLU A 89 0.96 4.43 -11.53
N VAL A 90 1.24 4.08 -10.27
CA VAL A 90 1.45 2.68 -9.84
C VAL A 90 0.18 1.86 -10.06
N ALA A 91 -0.99 2.36 -9.64
CA ALA A 91 -2.28 1.69 -9.86
C ALA A 91 -2.56 1.44 -11.35
N ARG A 92 -2.30 2.43 -12.21
CA ARG A 92 -2.48 2.30 -13.66
C ARG A 92 -1.57 1.25 -14.29
N ARG A 93 -0.32 1.14 -13.83
CA ARG A 93 0.62 0.13 -14.34
C ARG A 93 0.09 -1.30 -14.13
N HIS A 94 -0.59 -1.53 -13.01
CA HIS A 94 -1.20 -2.81 -12.64
C HIS A 94 -2.63 -2.99 -13.18
N GLY A 95 -3.21 -1.98 -13.84
CA GLY A 95 -4.64 -2.00 -14.17
C GLY A 95 -5.56 -2.04 -12.94
N HIS A 96 -5.07 -1.56 -11.80
CA HIS A 96 -5.73 -1.58 -10.48
C HIS A 96 -6.81 -0.49 -10.39
N THR A 97 -7.89 -0.68 -11.14
CA THR A 97 -8.97 0.31 -11.28
C THR A 97 -9.67 0.64 -9.96
N MET A 98 -9.71 -0.29 -9.01
CA MET A 98 -10.26 -0.05 -7.68
C MET A 98 -9.39 0.92 -6.87
N ALA A 99 -8.07 0.71 -6.84
CA ALA A 99 -7.14 1.64 -6.21
C ALA A 99 -7.18 3.02 -6.88
N GLU A 100 -7.20 3.08 -8.23
CA GLU A 100 -7.32 4.35 -8.95
C GLU A 100 -8.60 5.11 -8.53
N GLY A 101 -9.74 4.42 -8.44
CA GLY A 101 -11.00 5.02 -7.99
C GLY A 101 -10.92 5.60 -6.57
N LEU A 102 -10.33 4.85 -5.62
CA LEU A 102 -10.16 5.32 -4.24
C LEU A 102 -9.22 6.53 -4.14
N LEU A 103 -8.10 6.49 -4.86
CA LEU A 103 -7.14 7.60 -4.90
C LEU A 103 -7.77 8.87 -5.45
N GLN A 104 -8.49 8.78 -6.57
CA GLN A 104 -9.19 9.92 -7.16
C GLN A 104 -10.26 10.48 -6.21
N ALA A 105 -11.03 9.61 -5.56
CA ALA A 105 -12.02 10.03 -4.57
C ALA A 105 -11.38 10.76 -3.38
N HIS A 106 -10.21 10.33 -2.91
CA HIS A 106 -9.47 11.01 -1.84
C HIS A 106 -8.90 12.35 -2.29
N LEU A 107 -8.28 12.40 -3.47
CA LEU A 107 -7.71 13.63 -4.03
C LEU A 107 -8.78 14.71 -4.27
N ALA A 108 -9.97 14.31 -4.69
CA ALA A 108 -11.10 15.23 -4.89
C ALA A 108 -11.62 15.85 -3.58
N LYS A 109 -11.52 15.13 -2.45
CA LYS A 109 -11.94 15.62 -1.12
C LYS A 109 -10.92 16.55 -0.47
N ALA A 110 -9.66 16.50 -0.91
CA ALA A 110 -8.57 17.33 -0.38
C ALA A 110 -8.45 18.70 -1.09
N ARG A 111 -9.42 19.07 -1.93
CA ARG A 111 -9.55 20.37 -2.61
C ARG A 111 -10.60 21.22 -1.92
#